data_AF-A0AAV7GE92-F1
#
_entry.id   AF-A0AAV7GE92-F1
#
_cell.length_a   1.000
_cell.length_b   1.000
_cell.length_c   1.000
_cell.angle_alpha   90.00
_cell.angle_beta   90.00
_cell.angle_gamma   90.00
#
_symmetry.space_group_name_H-M   'P 1'
#
loop_
_entity.id
_entity.type
_entity.pdbx_description
1 polymer ?
#
loop_
_entity_poly.entity_id
_entity_poly.type
_entity_poly.pdbx_seq_one_letter_code
_entity_poly.pdbx_strand_id
1 'polypeptide(L)'
;MVLLSLLPPAISFSGYLLPVGCRESLGGGAAVSWPRIFLLNRRLIQTRLCCSTGTSEGIPRVSCLTNPLKNCMVCQKATEPGNKNRRRNTSILIRYASDNGRFNILVDAGKFFYHSALTWFPIFGLRNIDAVIITHSHADAIGGLDDLRDWTNNVQPFIPIYVAKHDFEVMKMTHYYLVDTSVVLEGAAVSELQFNIIKEEPFVVHNLKDALRPDRSSSTHFGLPRALEEVRKIRPKRTLFTGMMHLMDHEKISEDLAKFKKLEGLDLQLSYDGLTVPVNL
;
A
#
# COMPACT_ATOMS: atom_id res chain seq x y z
N MET A 1 5.75 6.04 -3.31
CA MET A 1 5.42 6.60 -1.98
C MET A 1 3.91 6.77 -1.90
N VAL A 2 3.21 5.94 -1.11
CA VAL A 2 1.76 6.09 -0.89
C VAL A 2 1.55 7.21 0.12
N LEU A 3 0.59 8.10 -0.14
CA LEU A 3 0.24 9.20 0.74
C LEU A 3 -1.00 8.82 1.52
N LEU A 4 -0.85 8.61 2.82
CA LEU A 4 -1.99 8.48 3.72
C LEU A 4 -2.30 9.85 4.30
N SER A 5 -3.27 10.55 3.70
CA SER A 5 -3.75 11.86 4.13
C SER A 5 -5.05 11.75 4.90
N LEU A 6 -5.06 12.24 6.13
CA LEU A 6 -6.29 12.53 6.86
C LEU A 6 -6.68 13.98 6.55
N LEU A 7 -7.73 14.18 5.74
CA LEU A 7 -8.19 15.53 5.38
C LEU A 7 -8.91 16.21 6.57
N PRO A 8 -8.80 17.55 6.71
CA PRO A 8 -9.54 18.29 7.72
C PRO A 8 -11.07 18.34 7.42
N PRO A 9 -11.90 18.58 8.45
CA PRO A 9 -13.37 18.45 8.36
C PRO A 9 -14.08 19.53 7.52
N ALA A 10 -13.39 20.47 6.88
CA ALA A 10 -14.02 21.63 6.24
C ALA A 10 -13.94 21.65 4.69
N ILE A 11 -13.30 20.67 4.06
CA ILE A 11 -13.13 20.70 2.59
C ILE A 11 -14.22 19.86 1.92
N SER A 12 -15.13 20.55 1.23
CA SER A 12 -16.12 19.93 0.35
C SER A 12 -15.44 19.21 -0.82
N PHE A 13 -15.92 17.99 -1.11
CA PHE A 13 -15.38 17.05 -2.11
C PHE A 13 -15.30 17.57 -3.55
N SER A 14 -15.91 18.73 -3.85
CA SER A 14 -15.96 19.30 -5.21
C SER A 14 -14.65 19.97 -5.65
N GLY A 15 -13.72 20.30 -4.74
CA GLY A 15 -12.59 21.19 -5.03
C GLY A 15 -11.27 20.53 -5.46
N TYR A 16 -11.16 19.20 -5.40
CA TYR A 16 -9.90 18.47 -5.73
C TYR A 16 -9.93 17.78 -7.11
N LEU A 17 -10.96 18.01 -7.92
CA LEU A 17 -10.94 17.76 -9.36
C LEU A 17 -10.24 18.97 -10.01
N LEU A 18 -8.91 18.97 -10.06
CA LEU A 18 -8.18 19.98 -10.83
C LEU A 18 -8.55 19.84 -12.32
N PRO A 19 -8.83 20.95 -13.03
CA PRO A 19 -9.19 20.92 -14.43
C PRO A 19 -8.03 20.40 -15.29
N VAL A 20 -8.40 19.64 -16.32
CA VAL A 20 -7.51 19.03 -17.31
C VAL A 20 -6.74 20.11 -18.06
N GLY A 21 -5.41 20.13 -17.97
CA GLY A 21 -4.61 21.07 -18.74
C GLY A 21 -3.11 20.93 -18.55
N CYS A 22 -2.49 19.96 -19.22
CA CYS A 22 -1.23 20.16 -19.97
C CYS A 22 -0.87 18.89 -20.75
N ARG A 23 -0.99 18.92 -22.08
CA ARG A 23 -0.36 17.94 -22.97
C ARG A 23 1.10 18.33 -23.12
N GLU A 24 2.03 17.49 -22.68
CA GLU A 24 3.36 17.45 -23.28
C GLU A 24 3.66 16.02 -23.73
N SER A 25 3.93 15.94 -25.03
CA SER A 25 4.16 14.76 -25.83
C SER A 25 5.59 14.26 -25.66
N LEU A 26 5.81 13.11 -25.03
CA LEU A 26 7.00 12.28 -25.26
C LEU A 26 6.64 10.80 -25.09
N GLY A 27 6.95 10.02 -26.13
CA GLY A 27 6.59 8.61 -26.28
C GLY A 27 7.41 7.65 -25.42
N GLY A 28 6.89 6.43 -25.29
CA GLY A 28 7.51 5.30 -24.57
C GLY A 28 6.59 4.74 -23.51
N GLY A 29 5.77 3.73 -23.87
CA GLY A 29 4.79 3.12 -22.99
C GLY A 29 5.45 2.22 -21.94
N ALA A 30 5.51 2.69 -20.70
CA ALA A 30 5.59 1.87 -19.51
C ALA A 30 4.34 2.14 -18.66
N ALA A 31 3.68 1.08 -18.16
CA ALA A 31 2.54 1.22 -17.26
C ALA A 31 3.00 1.84 -15.93
N VAL A 32 2.45 3.01 -15.58
CA VAL A 32 2.85 3.81 -14.42
C VAL A 32 1.84 3.59 -13.28
N SER A 33 2.30 3.12 -12.12
CA SER A 33 1.47 3.03 -10.90
C SER A 33 1.65 4.26 -10.00
N TRP A 34 0.56 4.68 -9.35
CA TRP A 34 0.44 5.95 -8.62
C TRP A 34 0.51 5.85 -7.10
N PRO A 35 0.82 6.95 -6.39
CA PRO A 35 0.37 7.12 -5.00
C PRO A 35 -1.16 7.11 -4.97
N ARG A 36 -1.76 6.03 -4.51
CA ARG A 36 -3.19 6.04 -4.16
C ARG A 36 -3.37 6.81 -2.85
N ILE A 37 -4.36 7.70 -2.81
CA ILE A 37 -4.76 8.39 -1.59
C ILE A 37 -6.03 7.71 -1.09
N PHE A 38 -5.95 7.05 0.06
CA PHE A 38 -7.13 6.48 0.69
C PHE A 38 -7.85 7.55 1.51
N LEU A 39 -9.08 7.90 1.12
CA LEU A 39 -9.93 8.83 1.86
C LEU A 39 -11.01 8.05 2.62
N LEU A 40 -10.94 8.13 3.95
CA LEU A 40 -11.84 7.43 4.87
C LEU A 40 -13.07 8.30 5.18
N ASN A 41 -14.29 7.75 5.07
CA ASN A 41 -15.55 8.48 5.32
C ASN A 41 -15.92 8.52 6.82
N ARG A 42 -16.64 9.56 7.28
CA ARG A 42 -16.90 9.94 8.68
C ARG A 42 -17.72 8.97 9.56
N ARG A 43 -18.06 7.78 9.08
CA ARG A 43 -18.83 6.79 9.85
C ARG A 43 -18.03 5.54 10.23
N LEU A 44 -16.71 5.59 10.15
CA LEU A 44 -15.84 4.46 10.49
C LEU A 44 -15.42 4.58 11.95
N ILE A 45 -15.97 3.71 12.78
CA ILE A 45 -15.66 3.58 14.20
C ILE A 45 -14.29 2.89 14.28
N GLN A 46 -13.25 3.67 14.54
CA GLN A 46 -11.87 3.25 14.76
C GLN A 46 -11.19 2.60 13.54
N THR A 47 -10.49 3.40 12.71
CA THR A 47 -9.60 2.82 11.69
C THR A 47 -8.23 2.47 12.30
N ARG A 48 -7.73 1.26 12.09
CA ARG A 48 -6.30 0.92 12.30
C ARG A 48 -5.65 0.67 10.94
N LEU A 49 -4.54 1.36 10.71
CA LEU A 49 -3.69 1.17 9.54
C LEU A 49 -2.45 0.42 9.97
N CYS A 50 -2.18 -0.74 9.38
CA CYS A 50 -0.87 -1.39 9.48
C CYS A 50 -0.18 -1.32 8.13
N CYS A 51 1.04 -0.77 8.09
CA CYS A 51 1.80 -0.64 6.87
C CYS A 51 3.00 -1.59 6.84
N SER A 52 3.30 -2.10 5.66
CA SER A 52 4.66 -2.47 5.25
C SER A 52 5.18 -1.37 4.31
N THR A 53 6.50 -1.12 4.28
CA THR A 53 6.99 0.24 3.96
C THR A 53 8.12 0.39 2.95
N GLY A 54 8.54 -0.71 2.35
CA GLY A 54 9.69 -0.81 1.45
C GLY A 54 9.32 -0.66 -0.02
N THR A 55 10.35 -0.43 -0.83
CA THR A 55 10.29 -0.48 -2.30
C THR A 55 10.15 -1.92 -2.80
N SER A 56 10.13 -2.12 -4.12
CA SER A 56 10.02 -3.43 -4.75
C SER A 56 11.12 -4.42 -4.32
N GLU A 57 12.33 -3.94 -4.03
CA GLU A 57 13.45 -4.76 -3.55
C GLU A 57 13.31 -5.22 -2.09
N GLY A 58 12.60 -4.45 -1.25
CA GLY A 58 12.65 -4.59 0.20
C GLY A 58 13.97 -4.12 0.80
N ILE A 59 14.03 -4.03 2.13
CA ILE A 59 15.23 -3.68 2.89
C ILE A 59 15.38 -4.66 4.07
N PRO A 60 16.54 -5.30 4.25
CA PRO A 60 17.81 -5.07 3.53
C PRO A 60 17.83 -5.63 2.10
N ARG A 61 18.70 -5.05 1.26
CA ARG A 61 19.01 -5.62 -0.06
C ARG A 61 20.13 -6.65 0.04
N VAL A 62 19.95 -7.78 -0.63
CA VAL A 62 20.96 -8.85 -0.71
C VAL A 62 22.31 -8.29 -1.16
N SER A 63 22.33 -7.53 -2.26
CA SER A 63 23.55 -6.95 -2.82
C SER A 63 24.28 -5.96 -1.91
N CYS A 64 23.59 -5.37 -0.92
CA CYS A 64 24.22 -4.48 0.07
C CYS A 64 24.86 -5.24 1.23
N LEU A 65 24.47 -6.50 1.45
CA LEU A 65 25.00 -7.34 2.52
C LEU A 65 26.08 -8.30 2.02
N THR A 66 26.02 -8.70 0.74
CA THR A 66 26.92 -9.72 0.17
C THR A 66 28.04 -9.16 -0.70
N ASN A 67 27.91 -7.93 -1.20
CA ASN A 67 28.97 -7.33 -2.02
C ASN A 67 30.05 -6.71 -1.11
N PRO A 68 31.31 -7.20 -1.13
CA PRO A 68 32.36 -6.72 -0.24
C PRO A 68 32.78 -5.26 -0.48
N LEU A 69 32.44 -4.70 -1.65
CA LEU A 69 32.74 -3.31 -2.01
C LEU A 69 31.61 -2.34 -1.62
N LYS A 70 30.47 -2.84 -1.13
CA LYS A 70 29.33 -2.00 -0.73
C LYS A 70 29.17 -2.02 0.78
N ASN A 71 29.18 -0.84 1.38
CA ASN A 71 28.86 -0.66 2.80
C ASN A 71 27.62 0.23 2.92
N CYS A 72 26.45 -0.38 3.12
CA CYS A 72 25.19 0.36 3.30
C CYS A 72 24.72 0.23 4.75
N MET A 73 24.93 1.30 5.53
CA MET A 73 24.54 1.35 6.94
C MET A 73 23.05 1.10 7.17
N VAL A 74 22.16 1.55 6.27
CA VAL A 74 20.71 1.31 6.39
C VAL A 74 20.39 -0.17 6.25
N CYS A 75 20.98 -0.86 5.27
CA CYS A 75 20.80 -2.30 5.11
C CYS A 75 21.42 -3.09 6.27
N GLN A 76 22.56 -2.65 6.82
CA GLN A 76 23.15 -3.27 8.00
C GLN A 76 22.26 -3.11 9.23
N LYS A 77 21.80 -1.90 9.55
CA LYS A 77 20.81 -1.65 10.61
C LYS A 77 19.55 -2.50 10.41
N ALA A 78 19.09 -2.67 9.17
CA ALA A 78 17.90 -3.44 8.86
C ALA A 78 18.02 -4.95 9.11
N THR A 79 19.22 -5.49 9.36
CA THR A 79 19.39 -6.90 9.78
C THR A 79 19.06 -7.10 11.26
N GLU A 80 19.13 -6.04 12.07
CA GLU A 80 18.80 -6.08 13.48
C GLU A 80 17.28 -6.31 13.66
N PRO A 81 16.86 -7.31 14.45
CA PRO A 81 15.45 -7.53 14.76
C PRO A 81 14.79 -6.27 15.34
N GLY A 82 13.62 -5.89 14.81
CA GLY A 82 12.86 -4.73 15.28
C GLY A 82 13.34 -3.37 14.75
N ASN A 83 14.44 -3.31 13.99
CA ASN A 83 14.92 -2.06 13.42
C ASN A 83 13.96 -1.53 12.34
N LYS A 84 13.57 -0.25 12.42
CA LYS A 84 12.64 0.40 11.48
C LYS A 84 13.19 0.58 10.06
N ASN A 85 14.48 0.35 9.86
CA ASN A 85 15.07 0.26 8.52
C ASN A 85 14.79 -1.07 7.83
N ARG A 86 14.30 -2.09 8.55
CA ARG A 86 13.77 -3.30 7.93
C ARG A 86 12.40 -2.98 7.32
N ARG A 87 12.29 -3.14 6.00
CA ARG A 87 11.10 -2.73 5.24
C ARG A 87 10.70 -3.80 4.23
N ARG A 88 9.54 -4.41 4.43
CA ARG A 88 8.86 -5.32 3.50
C ARG A 88 8.12 -4.52 2.42
N ASN A 89 7.68 -5.16 1.33
CA ASN A 89 6.98 -4.45 0.24
C ASN A 89 5.76 -3.69 0.76
N THR A 90 5.46 -2.57 0.11
CA THR A 90 4.37 -1.71 0.54
C THR A 90 3.04 -2.45 0.53
N SER A 91 2.34 -2.44 1.66
CA SER A 91 1.00 -3.02 1.83
C SER A 91 0.33 -2.30 2.99
N ILE A 92 -1.00 -2.17 2.96
CA ILE A 92 -1.77 -1.50 4.02
C ILE A 92 -2.94 -2.38 4.42
N LEU A 93 -3.05 -2.70 5.71
CA LEU A 93 -4.27 -3.27 6.28
C LEU A 93 -5.10 -2.15 6.91
N ILE A 94 -6.29 -1.91 6.36
CA ILE A 94 -7.27 -0.95 6.84
C ILE A 94 -8.35 -1.72 7.60
N ARG A 95 -8.48 -1.46 8.89
CA ARG A 95 -9.49 -2.12 9.74
C ARG A 95 -10.42 -1.11 10.35
N TYR A 96 -11.74 -1.29 10.28
CA TYR A 96 -12.69 -0.40 10.95
C TYR A 96 -13.97 -1.12 11.35
N ALA A 97 -14.70 -0.54 12.30
CA ALA A 97 -16.06 -0.94 12.63
C ALA A 97 -17.07 0.05 12.02
N SER A 98 -18.25 -0.46 11.69
CA SER A 98 -19.44 0.25 11.26
C SER A 98 -20.65 -0.41 11.91
N ASP A 99 -21.83 0.20 11.79
CA ASP A 99 -23.10 -0.37 12.24
C ASP A 99 -23.34 -1.78 11.66
N ASN A 100 -22.78 -2.05 10.48
CA ASN A 100 -22.87 -3.34 9.78
C ASN A 100 -21.77 -4.35 10.13
N GLY A 101 -20.92 -4.07 11.12
CA GLY A 101 -19.86 -4.98 11.57
C GLY A 101 -18.44 -4.43 11.40
N ARG A 102 -17.45 -5.33 11.54
CA ARG A 102 -16.02 -5.02 11.39
C ARG A 102 -15.53 -5.43 10.02
N PHE A 103 -14.75 -4.56 9.39
CA PHE A 103 -14.21 -4.76 8.06
C PHE A 103 -12.68 -4.70 8.09
N ASN A 104 -12.05 -5.57 7.31
CA ASN A 104 -10.61 -5.66 7.10
C ASN A 104 -10.32 -5.62 5.60
N ILE A 105 -9.81 -4.49 5.13
CA ILE A 105 -9.43 -4.28 3.73
C ILE A 105 -7.92 -4.30 3.64
N LEU A 106 -7.38 -5.21 2.86
CA LEU A 106 -5.96 -5.27 2.53
C LEU A 106 -5.72 -4.49 1.22
N VAL A 107 -4.64 -3.73 1.17
CA VAL A 107 -4.12 -3.09 -0.04
C VAL A 107 -2.78 -3.74 -0.36
N ASP A 108 -2.70 -4.37 -1.53
CA ASP A 108 -1.57 -5.14 -2.04
C ASP A 108 -1.16 -6.36 -1.18
N ALA A 109 -0.79 -7.43 -1.86
CA ALA A 109 -0.22 -8.66 -1.32
C ALA A 109 1.10 -8.98 -2.05
N GLY A 110 2.13 -8.19 -1.77
CA GLY A 110 3.46 -8.34 -2.37
C GLY A 110 4.21 -9.59 -1.93
N LYS A 111 5.38 -9.88 -2.52
CA LYS A 111 6.22 -11.06 -2.19
C LYS A 111 6.68 -11.21 -0.73
N PHE A 112 6.50 -10.19 0.12
CA PHE A 112 6.74 -10.29 1.58
C PHE A 112 5.45 -10.43 2.40
N PHE A 113 4.32 -10.69 1.74
CA PHE A 113 3.00 -10.80 2.37
C PHE A 113 2.99 -11.92 3.41
N TYR A 114 3.41 -13.16 3.07
CA TYR A 114 3.52 -14.26 4.03
C TYR A 114 4.16 -13.85 5.37
N HIS A 115 5.35 -13.26 5.33
CA HIS A 115 6.06 -12.82 6.53
C HIS A 115 5.32 -11.70 7.29
N SER A 116 4.71 -10.77 6.56
CA SER A 116 3.92 -9.69 7.15
C SER A 116 2.67 -10.25 7.84
N ALA A 117 1.97 -11.16 7.18
CA ALA A 117 0.78 -11.84 7.65
C ALA A 117 1.06 -12.60 8.95
N LEU A 118 2.07 -13.49 8.95
CA LEU A 118 2.46 -14.25 10.14
C LEU A 118 2.85 -13.37 11.32
N THR A 119 3.53 -12.25 11.07
CA THR A 119 3.98 -11.35 12.15
C THR A 119 2.78 -10.57 12.71
N TRP A 120 1.98 -9.95 11.85
CA TRP A 120 1.08 -8.88 12.26
C TRP A 120 -0.36 -9.32 12.45
N PHE A 121 -0.83 -10.27 11.65
CA PHE A 121 -2.24 -10.67 11.68
C PHE A 121 -2.64 -11.34 13.00
N PRO A 122 -1.83 -12.23 13.62
CA PRO A 122 -2.11 -12.75 14.95
C PRO A 122 -2.10 -11.66 16.03
N ILE A 123 -1.11 -10.75 16.01
CA ILE A 123 -0.99 -9.63 16.98
C ILE A 123 -2.23 -8.74 16.93
N PHE A 124 -2.77 -8.51 15.73
CA PHE A 124 -3.96 -7.70 15.57
C PHE A 124 -5.26 -8.48 15.77
N GLY A 125 -5.21 -9.81 15.92
CA GLY A 125 -6.40 -10.65 15.95
C GLY A 125 -7.22 -10.51 14.67
N LEU A 126 -6.56 -10.52 13.51
CA LEU A 126 -7.22 -10.55 12.21
C LEU A 126 -7.79 -11.96 11.99
N ARG A 127 -9.08 -12.05 11.66
CA ARG A 127 -9.80 -13.33 11.53
C ARG A 127 -10.42 -13.55 10.16
N ASN A 128 -10.49 -12.51 9.34
CA ASN A 128 -11.02 -12.52 7.99
C ASN A 128 -10.44 -11.34 7.20
N ILE A 129 -10.46 -11.45 5.88
CA ILE A 129 -10.13 -10.40 4.92
C ILE A 129 -11.38 -10.16 4.07
N ASP A 130 -11.99 -8.98 4.20
CA ASP A 130 -13.25 -8.66 3.51
C ASP A 130 -13.00 -8.24 2.07
N ALA A 131 -11.84 -7.64 1.79
CA ALA A 131 -11.42 -7.28 0.45
C ALA A 131 -9.90 -7.15 0.36
N VAL A 132 -9.35 -7.46 -0.80
CA VAL A 132 -7.99 -7.10 -1.20
C VAL A 132 -8.07 -6.15 -2.39
N ILE A 133 -7.41 -5.01 -2.31
CA ILE A 133 -7.29 -4.04 -3.41
C ILE A 133 -5.88 -4.13 -3.96
N ILE A 134 -5.76 -4.46 -5.24
CA ILE A 134 -4.48 -4.50 -5.95
C ILE A 134 -4.26 -3.16 -6.64
N THR A 135 -3.15 -2.52 -6.32
CA THR A 135 -2.80 -1.20 -6.85
C THR A 135 -2.23 -1.28 -8.25
N HIS A 136 -1.41 -2.31 -8.52
CA HIS A 136 -0.77 -2.62 -9.79
C HIS A 136 -0.22 -4.05 -9.83
N SER A 137 0.12 -4.58 -11.01
CA SER A 137 0.49 -5.99 -11.21
C SER A 137 1.98 -6.34 -11.05
N HIS A 138 2.80 -5.53 -10.39
CA HIS A 138 4.21 -5.89 -10.14
C HIS A 138 4.34 -6.84 -8.94
N ALA A 139 5.43 -7.63 -8.91
CA ALA A 139 5.67 -8.63 -7.86
C ALA A 139 5.70 -8.07 -6.42
N ASP A 140 6.00 -6.78 -6.25
CA ASP A 140 5.92 -6.10 -4.97
C ASP A 140 4.51 -5.77 -4.50
N ALA A 141 3.51 -5.85 -5.38
CA ALA A 141 2.10 -5.70 -5.06
C ALA A 141 1.30 -7.03 -5.14
N ILE A 142 1.73 -7.99 -5.97
CA ILE A 142 0.98 -9.25 -6.18
C ILE A 142 1.77 -10.52 -5.89
N GLY A 143 3.06 -10.45 -5.61
CA GLY A 143 3.94 -11.63 -5.53
C GLY A 143 3.66 -12.58 -4.36
N GLY A 144 2.79 -12.21 -3.43
CA GLY A 144 2.32 -13.04 -2.32
C GLY A 144 0.84 -13.40 -2.41
N LEU A 145 0.21 -13.27 -3.60
CA LEU A 145 -1.20 -13.63 -3.77
C LEU A 145 -1.49 -15.10 -3.45
N ASP A 146 -0.55 -16.00 -3.74
CA ASP A 146 -0.72 -17.43 -3.45
C ASP A 146 -0.83 -17.71 -1.94
N ASP A 147 -0.22 -16.88 -1.10
CA ASP A 147 -0.31 -17.02 0.36
C ASP A 147 -1.75 -16.83 0.88
N LEU A 148 -2.64 -16.19 0.11
CA LEU A 148 -4.06 -16.06 0.44
C LEU A 148 -4.82 -17.40 0.37
N ARG A 149 -4.23 -18.41 -0.27
CA ARG A 149 -4.76 -19.78 -0.37
C ARG A 149 -5.02 -20.41 1.00
N ASP A 150 -4.12 -20.20 1.96
CA ASP A 150 -4.31 -20.75 3.31
C ASP A 150 -5.57 -20.17 3.97
N TRP A 151 -5.84 -18.89 3.69
CA TRP A 151 -7.04 -18.20 4.16
C TRP A 151 -8.31 -18.80 3.57
N THR A 152 -8.34 -19.00 2.26
CA THR A 152 -9.53 -19.49 1.54
C THR A 152 -9.81 -20.97 1.79
N ASN A 153 -8.76 -21.75 2.10
CA ASN A 153 -8.90 -23.17 2.44
C ASN A 153 -9.26 -23.41 3.91
N ASN A 154 -8.75 -22.59 4.84
CA ASN A 154 -8.77 -22.91 6.27
C ASN A 154 -9.46 -21.86 7.16
N VAL A 155 -9.78 -20.66 6.65
CA VAL A 155 -10.26 -19.54 7.48
C VAL A 155 -11.58 -18.95 6.99
N GLN A 156 -11.75 -18.72 5.69
CA GLN A 156 -12.95 -18.12 5.10
C GLN A 156 -13.21 -18.72 3.70
N PRO A 157 -14.45 -18.73 3.19
CA PRO A 157 -14.77 -19.46 1.95
C PRO A 157 -14.19 -18.82 0.68
N PHE A 158 -14.02 -17.50 0.64
CA PHE A 158 -13.48 -16.78 -0.53
C PHE A 158 -12.92 -15.42 -0.12
N ILE A 159 -12.09 -14.82 -0.98
CA ILE A 159 -11.61 -13.44 -0.81
C ILE A 159 -11.91 -12.61 -2.08
N PRO A 160 -12.67 -11.51 -1.97
CA PRO A 160 -12.83 -10.55 -3.05
C PRO A 160 -11.53 -9.79 -3.36
N ILE A 161 -11.08 -9.84 -4.61
CA ILE A 161 -9.94 -9.10 -5.13
C ILE A 161 -10.43 -7.98 -6.06
N TYR A 162 -10.08 -6.73 -5.79
CA TYR A 162 -10.41 -5.57 -6.61
C TYR A 162 -9.16 -5.11 -7.38
N VAL A 163 -9.23 -5.11 -8.71
CA VAL A 163 -8.06 -4.87 -9.56
C VAL A 163 -8.47 -4.20 -10.88
N ALA A 164 -7.62 -3.31 -11.41
CA ALA A 164 -7.91 -2.67 -12.69
C ALA A 164 -7.77 -3.68 -13.85
N LYS A 165 -8.51 -3.46 -14.95
CA LYS A 165 -8.52 -4.38 -16.09
C LYS A 165 -7.11 -4.69 -16.62
N HIS A 166 -6.27 -3.68 -16.77
CA HIS A 166 -4.91 -3.86 -17.27
C HIS A 166 -4.08 -4.78 -16.38
N ASP A 167 -4.10 -4.56 -15.06
CA ASP A 167 -3.37 -5.37 -14.10
C ASP A 167 -3.90 -6.80 -14.02
N PHE A 168 -5.23 -6.98 -14.15
CA PHE A 168 -5.85 -8.30 -14.20
C PHE A 168 -5.39 -9.13 -15.40
N GLU A 169 -5.21 -8.52 -16.58
CA GLU A 169 -4.65 -9.21 -17.75
C GLU A 169 -3.23 -9.73 -17.49
N VAL A 170 -2.41 -8.98 -16.75
CA VAL A 170 -1.06 -9.42 -16.34
C VAL A 170 -1.14 -10.54 -15.29
N MET A 171 -2.09 -10.46 -14.37
CA MET A 171 -2.30 -11.48 -13.35
C MET A 171 -2.75 -12.82 -13.95
N LYS A 172 -3.57 -12.81 -15.00
CA LYS A 172 -3.93 -14.04 -15.75
C LYS A 172 -2.73 -14.78 -16.32
N MET A 173 -1.63 -14.08 -16.64
CA MET A 173 -0.42 -14.71 -17.14
C MET A 173 0.50 -15.19 -16.01
N THR A 174 0.63 -14.39 -14.95
CA THR A 174 1.60 -14.63 -13.87
C THR A 174 1.09 -15.54 -12.76
N HIS A 175 -0.22 -15.51 -12.50
CA HIS A 175 -0.92 -16.25 -11.45
C HIS A 175 -2.10 -17.01 -12.04
N TYR A 176 -1.94 -17.57 -13.25
CA TYR A 176 -3.02 -18.20 -14.02
C TYR A 176 -3.83 -19.21 -13.21
N TYR A 177 -3.16 -20.02 -12.37
CA TYR A 177 -3.80 -21.05 -11.53
C TYR A 177 -4.64 -20.49 -10.36
N LEU A 178 -4.48 -19.21 -10.01
CA LEU A 178 -5.33 -18.51 -9.04
C LEU A 178 -6.52 -17.84 -9.71
N VAL A 179 -6.47 -17.60 -11.02
CA VAL A 179 -7.50 -16.88 -11.78
C VAL A 179 -8.42 -17.84 -12.51
N ASP A 180 -7.84 -18.85 -13.14
CA ASP A 180 -8.54 -19.94 -13.81
C ASP A 180 -8.30 -21.21 -13.00
N THR A 181 -9.29 -21.60 -12.18
CA THR A 181 -9.21 -22.80 -11.37
C THR A 181 -9.58 -24.06 -12.15
N SER A 182 -10.06 -23.94 -13.40
CA SER A 182 -10.43 -25.08 -14.24
C SER A 182 -9.22 -25.88 -14.73
N VAL A 183 -8.03 -25.27 -14.74
CA VAL A 183 -6.78 -25.94 -15.09
C VAL A 183 -6.19 -26.77 -13.94
N VAL A 184 -6.83 -26.77 -12.77
CA VAL A 184 -6.31 -27.42 -11.57
C VAL A 184 -6.90 -28.83 -11.40
N LEU A 185 -6.03 -29.79 -11.08
CA LEU A 185 -6.38 -31.19 -10.84
C LEU A 185 -7.31 -31.35 -9.63
N GLU A 186 -8.23 -32.31 -9.71
CA GLU A 186 -9.06 -32.71 -8.57
C GLU A 186 -8.20 -33.08 -7.35
N GLY A 187 -8.54 -32.52 -6.19
CA GLY A 187 -7.83 -32.73 -4.93
C GLY A 187 -6.71 -31.74 -4.60
N ALA A 188 -6.35 -30.84 -5.52
CA ALA A 188 -5.44 -29.75 -5.20
C ALA A 188 -6.15 -28.63 -4.42
N ALA A 189 -5.51 -28.16 -3.34
CA ALA A 189 -6.05 -27.07 -2.53
C ALA A 189 -5.76 -25.73 -3.23
N VAL A 190 -6.75 -25.17 -3.94
CA VAL A 190 -6.63 -23.91 -4.71
C VAL A 190 -7.30 -22.78 -3.95
N SER A 191 -6.75 -21.57 -4.10
CA SER A 191 -7.35 -20.40 -3.46
C SER A 191 -8.66 -20.01 -4.16
N GLU A 192 -9.72 -19.79 -3.37
CA GLU A 192 -10.99 -19.23 -3.87
C GLU A 192 -10.93 -17.69 -3.87
N LEU A 193 -10.37 -17.11 -4.95
CA LEU A 193 -10.24 -15.67 -5.13
C LEU A 193 -11.28 -15.14 -6.13
N GLN A 194 -12.06 -14.14 -5.72
CA GLN A 194 -13.11 -13.54 -6.55
C GLN A 194 -12.66 -12.21 -7.15
N PHE A 195 -12.30 -12.20 -8.43
CA PHE A 195 -11.77 -11.01 -9.11
C PHE A 195 -12.89 -10.06 -9.57
N ASN A 196 -12.83 -8.84 -9.06
CA ASN A 196 -13.72 -7.72 -9.34
C ASN A 196 -12.96 -6.65 -10.13
N ILE A 197 -13.31 -6.46 -11.40
CA ILE A 197 -12.63 -5.48 -12.27
C ILE A 197 -13.12 -4.08 -11.95
N ILE A 198 -12.21 -3.23 -11.47
CA ILE A 198 -12.50 -1.82 -11.18
C ILE A 198 -12.13 -0.92 -12.37
N LYS A 199 -12.88 0.18 -12.51
CA LYS A 199 -12.56 1.26 -13.45
C LYS A 199 -11.50 2.18 -12.85
N GLU A 200 -10.84 2.99 -13.68
CA GLU A 200 -9.88 4.02 -13.23
C GLU A 200 -10.56 5.27 -12.63
N GLU A 201 -11.73 5.10 -12.02
CA GLU A 201 -12.49 6.13 -11.35
C GLU A 201 -12.54 5.84 -9.84
N PRO A 202 -12.70 6.85 -8.97
CA PRO A 202 -12.92 6.62 -7.55
C PRO A 202 -14.03 5.60 -7.30
N PHE A 203 -13.72 4.52 -6.61
CA PHE A 203 -14.66 3.45 -6.27
C PHE A 203 -14.77 3.30 -4.75
N VAL A 204 -15.84 2.63 -4.33
CA VAL A 204 -16.12 2.38 -2.91
C VAL A 204 -16.07 0.89 -2.64
N VAL A 205 -15.27 0.48 -1.66
CA VAL A 205 -15.22 -0.89 -1.14
C VAL A 205 -15.61 -0.85 0.33
N HIS A 206 -16.73 -1.46 0.70
CA HIS A 206 -17.22 -1.51 2.09
C HIS A 206 -17.31 -0.16 2.83
N ASN A 207 -17.51 0.97 2.12
CA ASN A 207 -17.47 2.38 2.61
C ASN A 207 -16.08 3.05 2.67
N LEU A 208 -15.02 2.38 2.21
CA LEU A 208 -13.74 3.00 1.89
C LEU A 208 -13.79 3.60 0.48
N LYS A 209 -13.59 4.92 0.33
CA LYS A 209 -13.48 5.55 -0.98
C LYS A 209 -12.01 5.66 -1.37
N ASP A 210 -11.64 4.99 -2.46
CA ASP A 210 -10.33 5.22 -3.07
C ASP A 210 -10.35 6.55 -3.83
N ALA A 211 -9.43 7.46 -3.50
CA ALA A 211 -9.29 8.73 -4.20
C ALA A 211 -8.06 8.64 -5.10
N LEU A 212 -8.30 8.17 -6.33
CA LEU A 212 -7.32 8.21 -7.39
C LEU A 212 -7.08 9.66 -7.83
N ARG A 213 -5.80 10.02 -8.04
CA ARG A 213 -5.44 11.24 -8.75
C ARG A 213 -5.43 10.94 -10.26
N PRO A 214 -6.10 11.75 -11.10
CA PRO A 214 -6.36 11.40 -12.51
C PRO A 214 -5.19 11.64 -13.49
N ASP A 215 -4.14 12.36 -13.14
CA ASP A 215 -3.13 12.85 -14.10
C ASP A 215 -1.87 11.98 -14.13
N ARG A 216 -1.50 11.34 -15.28
CA ARG A 216 -0.35 10.43 -15.67
C ARG A 216 0.99 11.16 -15.87
N SER A 217 1.86 11.11 -14.84
CA SER A 217 3.22 11.67 -14.83
C SER A 217 4.26 10.56 -14.99
N SER A 218 5.33 10.84 -15.73
CA SER A 218 6.31 9.90 -16.29
C SER A 218 7.30 9.24 -15.31
N SER A 219 7.19 9.47 -14.00
CA SER A 219 8.05 8.86 -12.98
C SER A 219 7.24 7.96 -12.04
N THR A 220 7.59 6.68 -11.95
CA THR A 220 6.88 5.66 -11.13
C THR A 220 6.93 5.91 -9.62
N HIS A 221 7.83 6.76 -9.14
CA HIS A 221 7.96 7.11 -7.72
C HIS A 221 8.29 8.59 -7.51
N PHE A 222 7.75 9.18 -6.44
CA PHE A 222 8.20 10.47 -5.94
C PHE A 222 9.45 10.32 -5.07
N GLY A 223 10.45 11.14 -5.32
CA GLY A 223 11.47 11.44 -4.32
C GLY A 223 10.87 12.27 -3.17
N LEU A 224 11.52 12.26 -2.00
CA LEU A 224 11.06 12.98 -0.82
C LEU A 224 10.78 14.49 -1.04
N PRO A 225 11.61 15.25 -1.79
CA PRO A 225 11.32 16.67 -2.06
C PRO A 225 9.98 16.89 -2.78
N ARG A 226 9.73 16.15 -3.86
CA ARG A 226 8.48 16.23 -4.63
C ARG A 226 7.27 15.77 -3.81
N ALA A 227 7.46 14.76 -2.98
CA ALA A 227 6.45 14.34 -2.02
C ALA A 227 6.06 15.44 -1.02
N LEU A 228 7.04 16.18 -0.49
CA LEU A 228 6.81 17.31 0.40
C LEU A 228 6.08 18.47 -0.30
N GLU A 229 6.38 18.74 -1.57
CA GLU A 229 5.64 19.72 -2.37
C GLU A 229 4.15 19.37 -2.48
N GLU A 230 3.82 18.10 -2.73
CA GLU A 230 2.43 17.67 -2.77
C GLU A 230 1.75 17.75 -1.39
N VAL A 231 2.46 17.43 -0.31
CA VAL A 231 1.94 17.63 1.04
C VAL A 231 1.64 19.10 1.31
N ARG A 232 2.51 20.02 0.89
CA ARG A 232 2.29 21.46 1.06
C ARG A 232 1.06 21.95 0.29
N LYS A 233 0.78 21.39 -0.89
CA LYS A 233 -0.42 21.68 -1.67
C LYS A 233 -1.69 21.15 -1.00
N ILE A 234 -1.65 19.91 -0.50
CA ILE A 234 -2.82 19.23 0.06
C ILE A 234 -3.11 19.68 1.51
N ARG A 235 -2.06 20.02 2.27
CA ARG A 235 -2.08 20.32 3.72
C ARG A 235 -2.91 19.31 4.54
N PRO A 236 -2.59 18.01 4.49
CA PRO A 236 -3.27 17.00 5.29
C PRO A 236 -3.00 17.20 6.78
N LYS A 237 -3.92 16.74 7.64
CA LYS A 237 -3.78 16.80 9.11
C LYS A 237 -2.55 16.02 9.59
N ARG A 238 -2.25 14.91 8.92
CA ARG A 238 -1.08 14.06 9.14
C ARG A 238 -0.72 13.35 7.85
N THR A 239 0.58 13.17 7.65
CA THR A 239 1.15 12.45 6.51
C THR A 239 2.08 11.34 6.99
N LEU A 240 1.89 10.14 6.44
CA LEU A 240 2.80 9.01 6.59
C LEU A 240 3.43 8.70 5.23
N PHE A 241 4.75 8.69 5.17
CA PHE A 241 5.50 8.32 3.97
C PHE A 241 5.85 6.84 3.97
N THR A 242 5.63 6.16 2.86
CA THR A 242 5.95 4.73 2.65
C THR A 242 6.66 4.51 1.31
N GLY A 243 7.08 3.28 0.99
CA GLY A 243 7.84 2.94 -0.22
C GLY A 243 9.25 3.53 -0.20
N MET A 244 9.90 3.50 0.97
CA MET A 244 11.19 4.15 1.19
C MET A 244 12.36 3.21 0.85
N MET A 245 13.33 3.72 0.09
CA MET A 245 14.54 2.99 -0.30
C MET A 245 15.64 3.01 0.76
N HIS A 246 16.67 2.17 0.57
CA HIS A 246 17.81 2.03 1.49
C HIS A 246 18.77 3.23 1.53
N LEU A 247 18.52 4.28 0.76
CA LEU A 247 19.18 5.59 0.90
C LEU A 247 18.53 6.47 1.98
N MET A 248 17.36 6.07 2.49
CA MET A 248 16.63 6.81 3.52
C MET A 248 16.78 6.08 4.85
N ASP A 249 17.65 6.56 5.73
CA ASP A 249 17.71 6.08 7.12
C ASP A 249 16.48 6.58 7.89
N HIS A 250 15.78 5.67 8.56
CA HIS A 250 14.51 5.98 9.20
C HIS A 250 14.65 7.05 10.30
N GLU A 251 15.66 6.97 11.16
CA GLU A 251 15.84 7.88 12.30
C GLU A 251 16.21 9.27 11.81
N LYS A 252 17.23 9.36 10.96
CA LYS A 252 17.73 10.63 10.43
C LYS A 252 16.63 11.42 9.71
N ILE A 253 15.91 10.75 8.80
CA ILE A 253 14.85 11.42 8.04
C ILE A 253 13.66 11.75 8.95
N SER A 254 13.34 10.93 9.95
CA SER A 254 12.25 11.26 10.90
C SER A 254 12.57 12.51 11.73
N GLU A 255 13.82 12.70 12.14
CA GLU A 255 14.26 13.93 12.82
C GLU A 255 14.11 15.17 11.93
N ASP A 256 14.47 15.04 10.66
CA ASP A 256 14.28 16.13 9.69
C ASP A 256 12.81 16.46 9.46
N LEU A 257 11.97 15.43 9.29
CA LEU A 257 10.52 15.60 9.11
C LEU A 257 9.86 16.23 10.34
N ALA A 258 10.31 15.92 11.56
CA ALA A 258 9.76 16.50 12.79
C ALA A 258 9.91 18.04 12.85
N LYS A 259 10.91 18.61 12.17
CA LYS A 259 11.13 20.06 12.09
C LYS A 259 9.97 20.77 11.37
N PHE A 260 9.35 20.13 10.38
CA PHE A 260 8.25 20.71 9.59
C PHE A 260 6.99 20.98 10.42
N LYS A 261 6.79 20.26 11.53
CA LYS A 261 5.67 20.53 12.44
C LYS A 261 5.79 21.92 13.08
N LYS A 262 7.01 22.31 13.48
CA LYS A 262 7.27 23.63 14.06
C LYS A 262 7.37 24.72 12.99
N LEU A 263 7.96 24.41 11.83
CA LEU A 263 8.23 25.38 10.77
C LEU A 263 7.02 25.68 9.88
N GLU A 264 6.23 24.67 9.53
CA GLU A 264 5.16 24.78 8.51
C GLU A 264 3.78 24.31 9.01
N GLY A 265 3.72 23.82 10.26
CA GLY A 265 2.51 23.21 10.83
C GLY A 265 2.15 21.87 10.20
N LEU A 266 3.10 21.18 9.55
CA LEU A 266 2.87 19.91 8.87
C LEU A 266 3.30 18.73 9.74
N ASP A 267 2.37 17.82 10.05
CA ASP A 267 2.64 16.60 10.81
C ASP A 267 3.10 15.48 9.87
N LEU A 268 4.42 15.29 9.79
CA LEU A 268 5.09 14.41 8.83
C LEU A 268 5.85 13.30 9.54
N GLN A 269 5.71 12.06 9.06
CA GLN A 269 6.42 10.92 9.63
C GLN A 269 6.75 9.86 8.57
N LEU A 270 7.90 9.21 8.69
CA LEU A 270 8.16 7.96 7.99
C LEU A 270 7.38 6.81 8.63
N SER A 271 6.68 6.03 7.81
CA SER A 271 6.09 4.78 8.28
C SER A 271 7.17 3.71 8.53
N TYR A 272 6.83 2.70 9.31
CA TYR A 272 7.65 1.49 9.48
C TYR A 272 6.75 0.27 9.55
N ASP A 273 7.33 -0.91 9.30
CA ASP A 273 6.58 -2.16 9.29
C ASP A 273 5.91 -2.41 10.66
N GLY A 274 4.60 -2.65 10.66
CA GLY A 274 3.81 -2.85 11.88
C GLY A 274 3.34 -1.56 12.57
N LEU A 275 3.68 -0.37 12.05
CA LEU A 275 3.13 0.89 12.53
C LEU A 275 1.60 0.83 12.51
N THR A 276 0.99 1.01 13.68
CA THR A 276 -0.47 1.11 13.83
C THR A 276 -0.86 2.56 14.03
N VAL A 277 -1.72 3.09 13.16
CA VAL A 277 -2.27 4.45 13.34
C VAL A 277 -3.77 4.38 13.57
N PRO A 278 -4.26 4.83 14.75
CA PRO A 278 -5.69 5.03 14.96
C PRO A 278 -6.14 6.24 14.15
N VAL A 279 -7.22 6.10 13.39
CA VAL A 279 -7.91 7.20 12.74
C VAL A 279 -9.25 7.40 13.45
N ASN A 280 -9.42 8.60 13.99
CA ASN A 280 -10.72 9.09 14.45
C ASN A 280 -11.20 10.07 13.36
N LEU A 281 -12.32 9.73 12.72
CA LEU A 281 -12.93 10.51 11.64
C LEU A 281 -14.06 11.40 12.15
#